data_AF-A0A4Y2JAD7-F1
#
_entry.id   AF-A0A4Y2JAD7-F1
#
_cell.length_a   1.000
_cell.length_b   1.000
_cell.length_c   1.000
_cell.angle_alpha   90.00
_cell.angle_beta   90.00
_cell.angle_gamma   90.00
#
_symmetry.space_group_name_H-M   'P 1'
#
loop_
_entity.id
_entity.type
_entity.pdbx_description
1 polymer ?
#
loop_
_entity_poly.entity_id
_entity_poly.type
_entity_poly.pdbx_seq_one_letter_code
_entity_poly.pdbx_strand_id
1 'polypeptide(L)'
;MNNGRSTYEVIKKVGLRNHYWPGQLVQFITGQGPFPSYLFRFGKQPDNCCACGESGHLFTMPPSAASRIFYHLRFPAYQDIEVWMKSITNHRLLTNRVIDLLNFISSQEDLLKSEQPE
;
A
#
# COMPACT_ATOMS: atom_id res chain seq x y z
N MET A 1 -2.00 2.37 22.33
CA MET A 1 -1.62 2.61 20.93
C MET A 1 -2.88 2.55 20.07
N ASN A 2 -3.46 3.71 19.75
CA ASN A 2 -4.81 3.85 19.16
C ASN A 2 -4.81 3.56 17.66
N ASN A 3 -4.67 2.31 17.23
CA ASN A 3 -4.56 1.99 15.80
C ASN A 3 -5.72 1.13 15.27
N GLY A 4 -6.92 1.37 15.81
CA GLY A 4 -8.19 0.89 15.24
C GLY A 4 -8.84 1.93 14.33
N ARG A 5 -8.14 2.47 13.31
CA ARG A 5 -8.85 3.23 12.28
C ARG A 5 -9.70 2.23 11.49
N SER A 6 -11.01 2.31 11.67
CA SER A 6 -11.95 1.51 10.88
C SER A 6 -11.71 1.77 9.39
N THR A 7 -11.62 0.71 8.60
CA THR A 7 -11.57 0.76 7.13
C THR A 7 -12.61 1.74 6.58
N TYR A 8 -13.81 1.78 7.19
CA TYR A 8 -14.88 2.71 6.85
C TYR A 8 -14.47 4.20 6.98
N GLU A 9 -13.77 4.58 8.05
CA GLU A 9 -13.35 5.96 8.29
C GLU A 9 -12.29 6.41 7.29
N VAL A 10 -11.35 5.53 6.94
CA VAL A 10 -10.33 5.83 5.92
C VAL A 10 -10.98 5.99 4.55
N ILE A 11 -11.85 5.05 4.16
CA ILE A 11 -12.61 5.09 2.90
C ILE A 11 -13.43 6.39 2.79
N LYS A 12 -14.14 6.75 3.87
CA LYS A 12 -14.94 7.98 3.93
C LYS A 12 -14.09 9.24 3.76
N LYS A 13 -12.93 9.30 4.42
CA LYS A 13 -11.99 10.44 4.32
C LYS A 13 -11.46 10.64 2.92
N VAL A 14 -11.17 9.58 2.19
CA VAL A 14 -10.65 9.67 0.81
C VAL A 14 -11.73 9.86 -0.24
N GLY A 15 -12.99 9.98 0.16
CA GLY A 15 -14.09 10.30 -0.76
C GLY A 15 -14.52 9.13 -1.65
N LEU A 16 -14.18 7.89 -1.28
CA LEU A 16 -14.70 6.69 -1.94
C LEU A 16 -16.21 6.57 -1.66
N ARG A 17 -17.04 7.15 -2.53
CA ARG A 17 -18.51 7.21 -2.35
C ARG A 17 -19.31 6.09 -3.02
N ASN A 18 -18.69 5.22 -3.81
CA ASN A 18 -19.39 4.25 -4.66
C ASN A 18 -19.18 2.79 -4.19
N HIS A 19 -20.04 1.85 -4.59
CA HIS A 19 -20.02 0.46 -4.08
C HIS A 19 -19.26 -0.53 -4.99
N TYR A 20 -18.62 -0.06 -6.07
CA TYR A 20 -17.91 -0.90 -7.05
C TYR A 20 -16.44 -0.51 -7.21
N TRP A 21 -15.67 -0.57 -6.12
CA TRP A 21 -14.23 -0.34 -6.19
C TRP A 21 -13.46 -1.64 -6.42
N PRO A 22 -12.37 -1.62 -7.21
CA PRO A 22 -11.44 -2.73 -7.31
C PRO A 22 -10.88 -3.08 -5.93
N GLY A 23 -10.87 -4.38 -5.58
CA GLY A 23 -10.39 -4.84 -4.27
C GLY A 23 -8.96 -4.39 -3.97
N GLN A 24 -8.10 -4.32 -4.99
CA GLN A 24 -6.73 -3.81 -4.85
C GLN A 24 -6.69 -2.36 -4.37
N LEU A 25 -7.56 -1.49 -4.89
CA LEU A 25 -7.59 -0.08 -4.48
C LEU A 25 -8.03 0.08 -3.02
N VAL A 26 -8.98 -0.75 -2.58
CA VAL A 26 -9.41 -0.78 -1.17
C VAL A 26 -8.28 -1.26 -0.27
N GLN A 27 -7.58 -2.34 -0.66
CA GLN A 27 -6.41 -2.84 0.06
C GLN A 27 -5.30 -1.79 0.17
N PHE A 28 -5.05 -1.05 -0.91
CA PHE A 28 -4.06 0.02 -0.94
C PHE A 28 -4.38 1.14 0.05
N ILE A 29 -5.60 1.68 -0.01
CA ILE A 29 -6.03 2.83 0.81
C ILE A 29 -6.09 2.48 2.29
N THR A 30 -6.47 1.24 2.60
CA THR A 30 -6.57 0.76 3.98
C THR A 30 -5.24 0.25 4.54
N GLY A 31 -4.19 0.19 3.70
CA GLY A 31 -2.91 -0.44 4.07
C GLY A 31 -2.99 -1.95 4.26
N GLN A 32 -4.06 -2.59 3.78
CA GLN A 32 -4.31 -4.04 3.84
C GLN A 32 -3.72 -4.83 2.65
N GLY A 33 -2.84 -4.20 1.87
CA GLY A 33 -2.19 -4.80 0.70
C GLY A 33 -1.03 -5.75 1.03
N PRO A 34 -0.28 -6.19 0.01
CA PRO A 34 0.91 -7.04 0.15
C PRO A 34 2.11 -6.23 0.69
N PHE A 35 1.91 -5.60 1.84
CA PHE A 35 2.91 -4.78 2.50
C PHE A 35 3.50 -5.56 3.69
N PRO A 36 4.83 -5.57 3.88
CA PRO A 36 5.47 -6.34 4.96
C PRO A 36 4.88 -6.08 6.34
N SER A 37 4.56 -4.81 6.64
CA SER A 37 3.91 -4.43 7.90
C SER A 37 2.52 -5.04 8.11
N TYR A 38 1.75 -5.22 7.04
CA TYR A 38 0.44 -5.85 7.09
C TYR A 38 0.58 -7.36 7.25
N LEU A 39 1.50 -7.99 6.51
CA LEU A 39 1.77 -9.43 6.60
C LEU A 39 2.31 -9.84 7.97
N PHE A 40 3.25 -9.07 8.53
CA PHE A 40 3.79 -9.25 9.89
C PHE A 40 2.69 -9.24 10.95
N ARG A 41 1.74 -8.29 10.85
CA ARG A 41 0.62 -8.16 11.80
C ARG A 41 -0.23 -9.43 11.87
N PHE A 42 -0.33 -10.19 10.78
CA PHE A 42 -1.09 -11.44 10.72
C PHE A 42 -0.20 -12.70 10.81
N GLY A 43 1.07 -12.55 11.17
CA GLY A 43 2.01 -13.67 11.32
C GLY A 43 2.35 -14.37 10.00
N LYS A 44 2.15 -13.70 8.86
CA LYS A 44 2.50 -14.23 7.53
C LYS A 44 3.94 -13.93 7.11
N GLN A 45 4.59 -12.97 7.78
CA GLN A 45 6.01 -12.67 7.64
C GLN A 45 6.67 -12.58 9.03
N PRO A 46 7.96 -12.93 9.13
CA PRO A 46 8.70 -12.94 10.40
C PRO A 46 9.05 -11.54 10.90
N ASP A 47 9.16 -10.55 10.00
CA ASP A 47 9.42 -9.16 10.32
C ASP A 47 8.50 -8.22 9.53
N ASN A 48 8.46 -6.95 9.95
CA ASN A 48 7.68 -5.91 9.28
C ASN A 48 8.49 -5.09 8.27
N CYS A 49 9.69 -5.53 7.92
CA CYS A 49 10.64 -4.79 7.11
C CYS A 49 10.47 -5.09 5.63
N CYS A 50 10.69 -4.08 4.79
CA CYS A 50 10.87 -4.28 3.35
C CYS A 50 12.24 -4.89 3.06
N ALA A 51 12.44 -5.34 1.81
CA ALA A 51 13.77 -5.69 1.29
C ALA A 51 14.81 -4.55 1.39
N CYS A 52 14.35 -3.32 1.67
CA CYS A 52 15.21 -2.17 1.98
C CYS A 52 15.64 -2.07 3.46
N GLY A 53 15.22 -2.97 4.34
CA GLY A 53 15.54 -2.96 5.78
C GLY A 53 14.68 -2.04 6.64
N GLU A 54 13.78 -1.27 6.02
CA GLU A 54 12.93 -0.27 6.68
C GLU A 54 11.50 -0.78 6.90
N SER A 55 10.73 -0.09 7.75
CA SER A 55 9.34 -0.47 8.01
C SER A 55 8.53 -0.53 6.70
N GLY A 56 8.06 -1.72 6.34
CA GLY A 56 7.28 -2.00 5.13
C GLY A 56 5.82 -1.56 5.27
N HIS A 57 5.57 -0.43 5.92
CA HIS A 57 4.28 0.23 5.91
C HIS A 57 4.32 1.36 4.90
N LEU A 58 3.34 1.36 3.99
CA LEU A 58 3.27 2.23 2.84
C LEU A 58 3.54 3.70 3.18
N PHE A 59 2.97 4.21 4.28
CA PHE A 59 3.03 5.63 4.65
C PHE A 59 4.22 6.03 5.54
N THR A 60 5.01 5.06 5.99
CA THR A 60 6.21 5.28 6.79
C THR A 60 7.48 4.83 6.08
N MET A 61 7.35 4.26 4.88
CA MET A 61 8.48 3.92 4.03
C MET A 61 9.18 5.19 3.52
N PRO A 62 10.52 5.25 3.54
CA PRO A 62 11.24 6.41 3.03
C PRO A 62 11.01 6.60 1.52
N PRO A 63 11.04 7.84 1.01
CA PRO A 63 10.80 8.15 -0.40
C PRO A 63 11.69 7.37 -1.38
N SER A 64 12.92 7.02 -0.97
CA SER A 64 13.87 6.23 -1.79
C SER A 64 13.39 4.80 -2.01
N ALA A 65 12.91 4.14 -0.97
CA ALA A 65 12.31 2.80 -1.03
C ALA A 65 10.95 2.84 -1.72
N ALA A 66 10.13 3.86 -1.41
CA ALA A 66 8.86 4.09 -2.06
C ALA A 66 9.04 4.30 -3.56
N SER A 67 10.02 5.10 -4.00
CA SER A 67 10.27 5.33 -5.43
C SER A 67 10.65 4.05 -6.18
N ARG A 68 11.26 3.06 -5.52
CA ARG A 68 11.61 1.76 -6.13
C ARG A 68 10.39 0.83 -6.27
N ILE A 69 9.39 0.95 -5.41
CA ILE A 69 8.16 0.16 -5.53
C ILE A 69 7.14 0.90 -6.41
N PHE A 70 7.08 2.22 -6.26
CA PHE A 70 6.12 3.12 -6.88
C PHE A 70 6.72 3.89 -8.07
N TYR A 71 7.65 3.30 -8.86
CA TYR A 71 8.44 3.97 -9.93
C TYR A 71 7.68 4.95 -10.84
N HIS A 72 6.36 4.82 -11.01
CA HIS A 72 5.52 5.69 -11.84
C HIS A 72 4.51 6.57 -11.07
N LEU A 73 4.51 6.52 -9.74
CA LEU A 73 3.61 7.26 -8.86
C LEU A 73 4.44 8.22 -8.00
N ARG A 74 4.15 9.52 -8.13
CA ARG A 74 4.77 10.53 -7.28
C ARG A 74 4.25 10.37 -5.85
N PHE A 75 5.13 9.96 -4.95
CA PHE A 75 4.78 9.77 -3.53
C PHE A 75 4.56 11.13 -2.85
N PRO A 76 3.50 11.30 -2.03
CA PRO A 76 3.22 12.55 -1.35
C PRO A 76 4.11 12.72 -0.10
N ALA A 77 4.20 13.95 0.41
CA ALA A 77 4.67 14.16 1.77
C ALA A 77 3.65 13.60 2.78
N TYR A 78 4.08 13.27 4.00
CA TYR A 78 3.21 12.64 5.01
C TYR A 78 1.93 13.46 5.28
N GLN A 79 2.05 14.80 5.31
CA GLN A 79 0.94 15.73 5.50
C GLN A 79 -0.08 15.73 4.35
N ASP A 80 0.34 15.31 3.14
CA ASP A 80 -0.47 15.36 1.92
C ASP A 80 -1.07 14.00 1.54
N ILE A 81 -0.86 12.96 2.36
CA ILE A 81 -1.30 11.59 2.07
C ILE A 81 -2.82 11.53 1.80
N GLU A 82 -3.65 12.18 2.63
CA GLU A 82 -5.10 12.14 2.45
C GLU A 82 -5.54 12.83 1.14
N VAL A 83 -4.89 13.94 0.77
CA VAL A 83 -5.18 14.68 -0.49
C VAL A 83 -4.72 13.87 -1.70
N TRP A 84 -3.56 13.24 -1.60
CA TRP A 84 -3.02 12.38 -2.64
C TRP A 84 -3.88 11.13 -2.87
N MET A 85 -4.36 10.49 -1.80
CA MET A 85 -5.30 9.38 -1.93
C MET A 85 -6.59 9.80 -2.63
N LYS A 86 -7.14 10.97 -2.31
CA LYS A 86 -8.31 11.53 -3.01
C LYS A 86 -8.03 11.72 -4.50
N SER A 87 -6.83 12.15 -4.88
CA SER A 87 -6.51 12.35 -6.30
C SER A 87 -6.44 11.02 -7.05
N ILE A 88 -5.89 9.97 -6.42
CA ILE A 88 -5.90 8.61 -6.99
C ILE A 88 -7.34 8.18 -7.24
N THR A 89 -8.21 8.26 -6.23
CA THR A 89 -9.60 7.80 -6.34
C THR A 89 -10.44 8.59 -7.34
N ASN A 90 -10.08 9.86 -7.59
CA ASN A 90 -10.79 10.73 -8.54
C ASN A 90 -10.26 10.65 -9.98
N HIS A 91 -9.08 10.06 -10.21
CA HIS A 91 -8.47 9.99 -11.55
C HIS A 91 -8.31 8.54 -12.00
N ARG A 92 -9.11 8.12 -13.00
CA ARG A 92 -9.11 6.74 -13.54
C ARG A 92 -7.72 6.23 -13.94
N LEU A 93 -6.90 7.09 -14.55
CA LEU A 93 -5.53 6.72 -14.95
C LEU A 93 -4.64 6.41 -13.74
N LEU A 94 -4.74 7.20 -12.66
CA LEU A 94 -3.97 6.95 -11.43
C LEU A 94 -4.46 5.70 -10.71
N THR A 95 -5.78 5.50 -10.66
CA THR A 95 -6.39 4.26 -10.14
C THR A 95 -5.86 3.02 -10.86
N ASN A 96 -5.87 3.02 -12.19
CA ASN A 96 -5.38 1.87 -12.96
C ASN A 96 -3.89 1.62 -12.70
N ARG A 97 -3.06 2.65 -12.64
CA ARG A 97 -1.63 2.51 -12.30
C ARG A 97 -1.40 1.91 -10.93
N VAL A 98 -2.19 2.29 -9.93
CA VAL A 98 -2.12 1.72 -8.57
C VAL A 98 -2.52 0.24 -8.59
N ILE A 99 -3.55 -0.12 -9.34
CA ILE A 99 -4.00 -1.51 -9.49
C ILE A 99 -2.92 -2.36 -10.17
N ASP A 100 -2.37 -1.87 -11.29
CA ASP A 100 -1.31 -2.56 -12.03
C ASP A 100 -0.07 -2.78 -11.15
N LEU A 101 0.29 -1.78 -10.34
CA LEU A 101 1.37 -1.90 -9.39
C LEU A 101 1.10 -2.95 -8.31
N LEU A 102 -0.10 -2.99 -7.74
CA LEU A 102 -0.43 -3.98 -6.72
C LEU A 102 -0.44 -5.40 -7.28
N ASN A 103 -0.92 -5.58 -8.51
CA ASN A 103 -0.83 -6.85 -9.21
C ASN A 103 0.64 -7.24 -9.45
N PHE A 104 1.50 -6.28 -9.81
CA PHE A 104 2.93 -6.52 -9.95
C PHE A 104 3.57 -6.95 -8.62
N ILE A 105 3.34 -6.21 -7.53
CA ILE A 105 3.88 -6.55 -6.20
C ILE A 105 3.42 -7.96 -5.77
N SER A 106 2.13 -8.27 -5.92
CA SER A 106 1.60 -9.60 -5.61
C SER A 106 2.22 -10.70 -6.47
N SER A 107 2.47 -10.43 -7.76
CA SER A 107 3.14 -11.38 -8.66
C SER A 107 4.64 -11.55 -8.35
N GLN A 108 5.28 -10.57 -7.73
CA GLN A 108 6.68 -10.65 -7.29
C GLN A 108 6.82 -11.24 -5.88
N GLU A 109 5.73 -11.33 -5.10
CA GLU A 109 5.73 -11.95 -3.77
C GLU A 109 6.21 -13.42 -3.82
N ASP A 110 5.91 -14.15 -4.89
CA ASP A 110 6.39 -15.51 -5.09
C ASP A 110 7.92 -15.57 -5.31
N LEU A 111 8.52 -14.55 -5.93
CA LEU A 111 9.97 -14.43 -6.10
C LEU A 111 10.65 -14.02 -4.79
N LEU A 112 10.04 -13.12 -4.03
CA LEU A 112 10.54 -12.69 -2.71
C LEU A 112 10.49 -13.81 -1.65
N LYS A 113 9.62 -14.81 -1.82
CA LYS A 113 9.57 -16.02 -0.97
C LYS A 113 10.67 -17.03 -1.30
N SER A 114 11.25 -17.01 -2.51
CA SER A 114 12.28 -17.97 -2.95
C SER A 114 13.72 -17.65 -2.52
N GLU A 115 13.97 -16.50 -1.87
CA GLU A 115 15.30 -16.08 -1.40
C GLU A 115 15.49 -16.19 0.12
N GLN A 116 14.76 -17.08 0.80
CA GLN A 116 15.07 -17.43 2.19
C GLN A 116 15.95 -18.70 2.21
N PRO A 117 17.20 -18.65 2.71
CA PRO A 117 17.99 -19.86 2.91
C PRO A 117 17.38 -20.71 4.03
N GLU A 118 17.39 -22.03 3.85
CA GLU A 118 17.09 -23.02 4.91
C GLU A 118 18.01 -22.89 6.13
#